data_AF-A0A151TAI8-F1
#
_entry.id   AF-A0A151TAI8-F1
#
_cell.length_a   1.000
_cell.length_b   1.000
_cell.length_c   1.000
_cell.angle_alpha   90.00
_cell.angle_beta   90.00
_cell.angle_gamma   90.00
#
_symmetry.space_group_name_H-M   'P 1'
#
loop_
_entity.id
_entity.type
_entity.pdbx_description
1 polymer ?
#
loop_
_entity_poly.entity_id
_entity_poly.type
_entity_poly.pdbx_seq_one_letter_code
_entity_poly.pdbx_strand_id
1 'polypeptide(L)' 'IDFVGPLPSSYSNEYILFAVDYVSKWVEAMATQKADARTVIKFLKKNIFTRFGTP' A
#
# COMPACT_ATOMS: atom_id res chain seq x y z
N ILE A 1 -2.96 7.30 -2.60
CA ILE A 1 -2.09 6.35 -1.89
C ILE A 1 -1.71 7.03 -0.61
N ASP A 2 -1.91 6.36 0.53
CA ASP A 2 -1.65 6.96 1.82
C ASP A 2 -1.21 5.90 2.84
N PHE A 3 -0.58 6.34 3.93
CA PHE A 3 -0.15 5.50 5.04
C PHE A 3 -1.02 5.76 6.26
N VAL A 4 -1.49 4.69 6.90
CA VAL A 4 -2.13 4.74 8.22
C VAL A 4 -1.13 4.20 9.25
N GLY A 5 -0.76 5.02 10.24
CA GLY A 5 0.10 4.58 11.33
C GLY A 5 0.72 5.73 12.14
N PRO A 6 1.50 5.41 13.18
CA PRO A 6 1.91 4.06 13.62
C PRO A 6 0.84 3.32 14.44
N LEU A 7 0.59 2.07 14.07
CA LEU A 7 -0.32 1.13 14.73
C LEU A 7 0.47 0.19 15.67
N PRO A 8 -0.20 -0.48 16.63
CA PRO A 8 0.43 -1.55 17.41
C PRO A 8 1.09 -2.58 16.49
N SER A 9 2.37 -2.86 16.75
CA SER A 9 3.18 -3.72 15.89
C SER A 9 2.56 -5.11 15.75
N SER A 10 2.29 -5.50 14.52
CA SER A 10 1.84 -6.86 14.18
C SER A 10 2.83 -7.48 13.21
N TYR A 11 3.54 -8.52 13.67
CA TYR A 11 4.63 -9.14 12.92
C TYR A 11 5.65 -8.11 12.41
N SER A 12 6.06 -7.16 13.25
CA SER A 12 6.94 -6.02 12.92
C SER A 12 6.40 -4.98 11.93
N ASN A 13 5.14 -5.10 11.49
CA ASN A 13 4.47 -4.08 10.68
C ASN A 13 3.70 -3.11 11.57
N GLU A 14 3.90 -1.82 11.33
CA GLU A 14 3.33 -0.73 12.13
C GLU A 14 2.52 0.24 11.26
N TYR A 15 2.58 0.11 9.93
CA TYR A 15 1.91 0.98 8.99
C TYR A 15 1.07 0.17 8.02
N ILE A 16 -0.10 0.69 7.66
CA ILE A 16 -0.90 0.16 6.55
C ILE A 16 -0.73 1.13 5.39
N LEU A 17 -0.17 0.66 4.28
CA LEU A 17 -0.15 1.37 3.01
C LEU A 17 -1.40 0.99 2.23
N PHE A 18 -2.16 1.96 1.76
CA PHE A 18 -3.33 1.68 0.92
C PHE A 18 -3.41 2.61 -0.29
N ALA A 19 -4.00 2.08 -1.36
CA ALA A 19 -4.33 2.79 -2.58
C ALA A 19 -5.82 2.65 -2.84
N VAL A 20 -6.45 3.76 -3.22
CA VAL A 20 -7.86 3.81 -3.61
C VAL A 20 -7.89 4.28 -5.06
N ASP A 21 -8.58 3.55 -5.92
CA ASP A 21 -8.98 4.07 -7.22
C ASP A 21 -10.28 4.85 -7.09
N TYR A 22 -10.27 6.11 -7.51
CA TYR A 22 -11.42 6.98 -7.35
C TYR A 22 -12.55 6.67 -8.31
N VAL A 23 -12.24 6.10 -9.48
CA VAL A 23 -13.21 5.83 -10.55
C VAL A 23 -14.01 4.58 -10.22
N SER A 24 -13.31 3.45 -10.06
CA SER A 24 -13.96 2.16 -9.79
C SER A 24 -14.20 1.89 -8.30
N LYS A 25 -13.70 2.77 -7.41
CA LYS A 25 -13.79 2.65 -5.95
C LYS A 25 -13.12 1.41 -5.36
N TRP A 26 -12.20 0.75 -6.09
CA TRP A 26 -11.43 -0.35 -5.49
C TRP A 26 -10.37 0.17 -4.51
N VAL A 27 -10.07 -0.65 -3.50
CA VAL A 27 -9.06 -0.37 -2.49
C VAL A 27 -8.12 -1.57 -2.39
N GLU A 28 -6.81 -1.30 -2.41
CA GLU A 28 -5.80 -2.31 -2.13
C GLU A 28 -4.93 -1.82 -0.97
N ALA A 29 -4.73 -2.68 0.03
CA ALA A 29 -3.98 -2.35 1.24
C ALA A 29 -2.91 -3.40 1.55
N MET A 30 -1.82 -2.98 2.16
CA MET A 30 -0.71 -3.83 2.56
C MET A 30 -0.12 -3.35 3.91
N ALA A 31 0.18 -4.30 4.79
CA ALA A 31 0.93 -4.03 6.01
C ALA A 31 2.42 -3.81 5.70
N THR A 32 3.01 -2.80 6.32
CA THR A 32 4.38 -2.35 6.08
C THR A 32 5.05 -1.94 7.39
N GLN A 33 6.36 -2.15 7.46
CA GLN A 33 7.17 -1.77 8.62
C GLN A 33 7.58 -0.29 8.58
N LYS A 34 7.61 0.31 7.39
CA LYS A 34 8.14 1.66 7.15
C LYS A 34 7.29 2.40 6.14
N ALA A 35 7.07 3.69 6.38
CA ALA A 35 6.46 4.62 5.45
C ALA A 35 7.53 5.27 4.54
N ASP A 36 8.15 4.49 3.66
CA ASP A 36 9.17 4.98 2.73
C ASP A 36 8.77 4.82 1.25
N ALA A 37 9.37 5.66 0.39
CA ALA A 37 9.07 5.63 -1.05
C ALA A 37 9.42 4.29 -1.71
N ARG A 38 10.42 3.57 -1.19
CA ARG A 38 10.82 2.24 -1.71
C ARG A 38 9.71 1.22 -1.50
N THR A 39 9.06 1.22 -0.33
CA THR A 39 7.93 0.35 -0.02
C THR A 39 6.72 0.68 -0.91
N VAL A 40 6.45 1.98 -1.15
CA VAL A 40 5.39 2.39 -2.09
C VAL A 40 5.65 1.88 -3.50
N ILE A 41 6.85 2.03 -4.03
CA ILE A 41 7.19 1.54 -5.38
C ILE A 41 7.03 0.02 -5.46
N LYS A 42 7.47 -0.72 -4.42
CA LYS A 42 7.33 -2.17 -4.37
C LYS A 42 5.85 -2.58 -4.34
N PHE A 43 5.03 -1.89 -3.57
CA PHE A 43 3.58 -2.10 -3.51
C PHE A 43 2.93 -1.84 -4.87
N LEU A 44 3.22 -0.71 -5.51
CA LEU A 44 2.69 -0.35 -6.83
C LEU A 44 3.02 -1.39 -7.89
N LYS A 45 4.29 -1.77 -7.99
CA LYS A 45 4.73 -2.76 -8.96
C LYS A 45 4.09 -4.13 -8.73
N LYS A 46 4.01 -4.58 -7.47
CA LYS A 46 3.58 -5.94 -7.13
C LYS A 46 2.06 -6.12 -7.08
N ASN A 47 1.34 -5.09 -6.65
CA ASN A 47 -0.10 -5.21 -6.38
C ASN A 47 -0.96 -4.43 -7.38
N ILE A 48 -0.44 -3.35 -7.99
CA ILE A 48 -1.19 -2.58 -8.99
C ILE A 48 -0.76 -2.96 -10.40
N PHE A 49 0.48 -2.68 -10.80
CA PHE A 49 0.90 -2.79 -12.21
C PHE A 49 0.86 -4.22 -12.77
N THR A 50 1.23 -5.21 -11.97
CA THR A 50 1.16 -6.63 -12.35
C THR A 50 -0.26 -7.16 -12.49
N ARG A 51 -1.24 -6.61 -11.75
CA ARG A 51 -2.62 -7.14 -11.70
C ARG A 51 -3.57 -6.36 -12.60
N PHE A 52 -3.44 -5.03 -12.60
CA PHE A 52 -4.38 -4.12 -13.25
C PHE A 52 -3.75 -3.31 -14.39
N GLY A 53 -2.44 -3.41 -14.59
CA GLY A 53 -1.72 -2.58 -15.55
C GLY A 53 -1.38 -1.20 -15.00
N THR A 54 -1.00 -0.30 -15.90
CA THR A 54 -0.71 1.09 -15.52
C THR A 54 -2.03 1.87 -15.41
N PRO A 55 -2.22 2.64 -14.32
CA PRO A 55 -3.40 3.50 -14.15
C PRO A 55 -3.44 4.62 -15.19
#